data_AF-A0A0F9KVX3-F1
#
_entry.id   AF-A0A0F9KVX3-F1
#
_cell.length_a   1.000
_cell.length_b   1.000
_cell.length_c   1.000
_cell.angle_alpha   90.00
_cell.angle_beta   90.00
_cell.angle_gamma   90.00
#
_symmetry.space_group_name_H-M   'P 1'
#
loop_
_entity.id
_entity.type
_entity.pdbx_description
1 polymer ?
#
loop_
_entity_poly.entity_id
_entity_poly.type
_entity_poly.pdbx_seq_one_letter_code
_entity_poly.pdbx_strand_id
1 'polypeptide(L)'
;MPEPSKNQLIQARKRELIAKGFRPGIVSKAMDWAVGSAEGMASYTMKIDASDGRFEGLTLDFLPRYLQDAEKWIKAFVGEPEEQ
;
A
#
# COMPACT_ATOMS: atom_id res chain seq x y z
N MET A 1 21.03 4.40 -6.46
CA MET A 1 20.29 4.76 -5.24
C MET A 1 19.74 3.47 -4.65
N PRO A 2 19.81 3.23 -3.33
CA PRO A 2 19.20 2.03 -2.74
C PRO A 2 17.68 2.04 -2.95
N GLU A 3 17.08 0.88 -3.16
CA GLU A 3 15.62 0.77 -3.24
C GLU A 3 14.97 1.18 -1.91
N PRO A 4 13.85 1.90 -1.94
CA PRO A 4 13.16 2.34 -0.74
C PRO A 4 12.61 1.13 0.02
N SER A 5 12.80 1.13 1.35
CA SER A 5 12.24 0.08 2.20
C SER A 5 10.70 0.13 2.22
N LYS A 6 10.08 -1.00 2.58
CA LYS A 6 8.62 -1.13 2.78
C LYS A 6 8.07 0.03 3.63
N ASN A 7 8.72 0.32 4.75
CA ASN A 7 8.30 1.40 5.65
C ASN A 7 8.45 2.78 5.01
N GLN A 8 9.48 3.02 4.20
CA GLN A 8 9.64 4.30 3.51
C GLN A 8 8.51 4.53 2.50
N LEU A 9 8.14 3.51 1.73
CA LEU A 9 7.02 3.58 0.77
C LEU A 9 5.69 3.89 1.48
N ILE A 10 5.39 3.16 2.55
CA ILE A 10 4.15 3.34 3.33
C ILE A 10 4.10 4.75 3.94
N GLN A 11 5.18 5.20 4.59
CA GLN A 11 5.20 6.51 5.23
C GLN A 11 5.14 7.66 4.22
N ALA A 12 5.78 7.52 3.06
CA ALA A 12 5.68 8.50 1.98
C ALA A 12 4.23 8.63 1.50
N ARG A 13 3.58 7.51 1.21
CA ARG A 13 2.18 7.51 0.75
C ARG A 13 1.21 8.03 1.82
N LYS A 14 1.41 7.64 3.08
CA LYS A 14 0.61 8.13 4.21
C LYS A 14 0.69 9.66 4.32
N ARG A 15 1.90 10.24 4.23
CA ARG A 15 2.09 11.70 4.26
C ARG A 15 1.39 12.39 3.09
N GLU A 16 1.52 11.84 1.89
CA GLU A 16 0.87 12.38 0.69
C GLU A 16 -0.66 12.42 0.86
N LEU A 17 -1.29 11.32 1.30
CA LEU A 17 -2.74 11.26 1.47
C LEU A 17 -3.25 12.18 2.58
N ILE A 18 -2.51 12.31 3.68
CA ILE A 18 -2.84 13.28 4.73
C ILE A 18 -2.72 14.72 4.20
N ALA A 19 -1.68 15.02 3.41
CA ALA A 19 -1.50 16.33 2.79
C ALA A 19 -2.59 16.66 1.76
N LYS A 20 -3.21 15.65 1.13
CA LYS A 20 -4.41 15.81 0.29
C LYS A 20 -5.69 16.07 1.08
N GLY A 21 -5.66 16.07 2.41
CA GLY A 21 -6.82 16.32 3.27
C GLY A 21 -7.54 15.06 3.77
N PHE A 22 -7.05 13.85 3.47
CA PHE A 22 -7.66 12.64 4.02
C PHE A 22 -7.38 12.48 5.52
N ARG A 23 -8.41 12.11 6.29
CA ARG A 23 -8.29 11.91 7.74
C ARG A 23 -7.26 10.81 8.07
N PRO A 24 -6.34 11.03 9.04
CA PRO A 24 -5.29 10.07 9.36
C PRO A 24 -5.77 8.65 9.69
N GLY A 25 -6.98 8.53 10.27
CA GLY A 25 -7.60 7.24 10.58
C GLY A 25 -7.93 6.40 9.35
N ILE A 26 -8.55 7.00 8.32
CA ILE A 26 -8.89 6.26 7.09
C ILE A 26 -7.63 5.98 6.26
N VAL A 27 -6.68 6.90 6.25
CA VAL A 27 -5.38 6.71 5.59
C VAL A 27 -4.64 5.51 6.20
N SER A 28 -4.58 5.40 7.53
CA SER A 28 -3.90 4.28 8.18
C SER A 28 -4.54 2.93 7.82
N LYS A 29 -5.87 2.84 7.84
CA LYS A 29 -6.61 1.64 7.40
C LYS A 29 -6.32 1.29 5.94
N ALA A 30 -6.22 2.29 5.06
CA ALA A 30 -5.92 2.07 3.65
C ALA A 30 -4.47 1.58 3.43
N MET A 31 -3.52 2.01 4.26
CA MET A 31 -2.16 1.47 4.23
C MET A 31 -2.12 0.01 4.70
N ASP A 32 -2.85 -0.33 5.77
CA ASP A 32 -2.94 -1.71 6.26
C ASP A 32 -3.56 -2.63 5.19
N TRP A 33 -4.62 -2.16 4.51
CA TRP A 33 -5.21 -2.85 3.38
C TRP A 33 -4.22 -3.05 2.23
N ALA A 34 -3.46 -2.01 1.87
CA ALA A 34 -2.50 -2.07 0.78
C ALA A 34 -1.37 -3.07 1.07
N VAL A 35 -0.86 -3.07 2.30
CA VAL A 35 0.16 -4.03 2.75
C VAL A 35 -0.38 -5.46 2.73
N GLY A 36 -1.55 -5.70 3.34
CA GLY A 36 -2.15 -7.04 3.36
C GLY A 36 -2.47 -7.57 1.96
N SER A 37 -2.87 -6.69 1.03
CA SER A 37 -3.11 -7.08 -0.36
C SER A 37 -1.81 -7.47 -1.08
N ALA A 38 -0.72 -6.72 -0.87
CA ALA A 38 0.58 -7.04 -1.43
C ALA A 38 1.14 -8.36 -0.88
N GLU A 39 1.01 -8.58 0.44
CA GLU A 39 1.41 -9.82 1.11
C GLU A 39 0.58 -11.03 0.63
N GLY A 40 -0.73 -10.84 0.43
CA GLY A 40 -1.60 -11.85 -0.15
C GLY A 40 -1.17 -12.26 -1.55
N MET A 41 -0.82 -11.28 -2.39
CA MET A 41 -0.29 -11.55 -3.74
C MET A 41 1.07 -12.23 -3.71
N ALA A 42 1.98 -11.80 -2.84
CA ALA A 42 3.27 -12.48 -2.66
C ALA A 42 3.08 -13.94 -2.24
N SER A 43 2.18 -14.20 -1.29
CA SER A 43 1.82 -15.55 -0.85
C SER A 43 1.24 -16.40 -1.99
N TYR A 44 0.35 -15.82 -2.80
CA TYR A 44 -0.24 -16.50 -3.95
C TYR A 44 0.81 -16.86 -5.00
N THR A 45 1.66 -15.92 -5.38
CA THR A 45 2.74 -16.14 -6.37
C THR A 45 3.72 -17.21 -5.90
N MET A 46 4.12 -17.19 -4.61
CA MET A 46 5.01 -18.23 -4.06
C MET A 46 4.42 -19.64 -4.16
N LYS A 47 3.10 -19.79 -3.98
CA LYS A 47 2.42 -21.09 -4.10
C LYS A 47 2.40 -21.63 -5.53
N ILE A 48 2.43 -20.75 -6.53
CA ILE A 48 2.37 -21.13 -7.94
C ILE A 48 3.75 -21.42 -8.49
N ASP A 49 4.71 -20.55 -8.19
CA ASP A 49 6.01 -20.51 -8.87
C ASP A 49 7.12 -21.16 -8.03
N ALA A 50 6.77 -21.87 -6.95
CA ALA A 50 7.67 -22.51 -5.98
C ALA A 50 8.89 -21.65 -5.61
N SER A 51 8.73 -20.33 -5.60
CA SER A 51 9.84 -19.39 -5.44
C SER A 51 10.21 -19.29 -3.98
N ASP A 52 11.02 -20.24 -3.50
CA ASP A 52 11.48 -20.27 -2.12
C ASP A 52 12.21 -18.97 -1.76
N GLY A 53 11.80 -18.37 -0.65
CA GLY A 53 12.50 -17.26 -0.01
C GLY A 53 12.30 -15.86 -0.61
N ARG A 54 11.46 -15.67 -1.65
CA ARG A 54 11.22 -14.33 -2.25
C ARG A 54 10.03 -13.54 -1.69
N PHE A 55 9.42 -13.98 -0.59
CA PHE A 55 8.20 -13.36 -0.06
C PHE A 55 8.32 -11.84 0.12
N GLU A 56 9.38 -11.38 0.76
CA GLU A 56 9.58 -9.94 1.02
C GLU A 56 9.83 -9.15 -0.26
N GLY A 57 10.62 -9.70 -1.19
CA GLY A 57 10.85 -9.08 -2.50
C GLY A 57 9.56 -8.95 -3.31
N LEU A 58 8.78 -10.02 -3.41
CA LEU A 58 7.49 -10.00 -4.09
C LEU A 58 6.51 -9.03 -3.43
N THR A 59 6.50 -8.95 -2.10
CA THR A 59 5.67 -7.98 -1.38
C THR A 59 6.06 -6.56 -1.76
N LEU A 60 7.36 -6.26 -1.85
CA LEU A 60 7.86 -4.95 -2.30
C LEU A 60 7.53 -4.68 -3.77
N ASP A 61 7.53 -5.69 -4.63
CA ASP A 61 7.15 -5.54 -6.05
C ASP A 61 5.67 -5.17 -6.20
N PHE A 62 4.78 -5.75 -5.39
CA PHE A 62 3.34 -5.50 -5.47
C PHE A 62 2.88 -4.25 -4.71
N LEU A 63 3.56 -3.90 -3.62
CA LEU A 63 3.14 -2.84 -2.70
C LEU A 63 2.92 -1.46 -3.37
N PRO A 64 3.79 -0.96 -4.27
CA PRO A 64 3.59 0.34 -4.91
C PRO A 64 2.24 0.48 -5.60
N ARG A 65 1.76 -0.58 -6.25
CA ARG A 65 0.46 -0.55 -6.93
C ARG A 65 -0.69 -0.46 -5.93
N TYR A 66 -0.65 -1.26 -4.87
CA TYR A 66 -1.69 -1.21 -3.83
C TYR A 66 -1.68 0.11 -3.05
N LEU A 67 -0.51 0.73 -2.85
CA LEU A 67 -0.41 2.07 -2.27
C LEU A 67 -1.05 3.14 -3.14
N GLN A 68 -0.97 3.02 -4.47
CA GLN A 68 -1.70 3.90 -5.38
C GLN A 68 -3.21 3.67 -5.27
N ASP A 69 -3.63 2.40 -5.33
CA ASP A 69 -5.05 2.02 -5.27
C ASP A 69 -5.68 2.31 -3.90
N ALA A 70 -4.89 2.50 -2.83
CA ALA A 70 -5.36 2.92 -1.52
C ALA A 70 -6.12 4.26 -1.57
N GLU A 71 -5.77 5.17 -2.47
CA GLU A 71 -6.50 6.43 -2.64
C GLU A 71 -7.89 6.20 -3.24
N LYS A 72 -8.00 5.34 -4.25
CA LYS A 72 -9.29 4.95 -4.82
C LYS A 72 -10.16 4.26 -3.79
N TRP A 73 -9.54 3.40 -2.97
CA TRP A 73 -10.20 2.72 -1.86
C TRP A 73 -10.75 3.73 -0.85
N ILE A 74 -9.94 4.69 -0.39
CA ILE A 74 -10.40 5.75 0.52
C ILE A 74 -11.57 6.52 -0.09
N LYS A 75 -11.44 6.97 -1.33
CA LYS A 75 -12.48 7.74 -2.04
C LYS A 75 -13.79 6.98 -2.17
N ALA A 76 -13.76 5.66 -2.36
CA ALA A 76 -14.95 4.83 -2.42
C ALA A 76 -15.71 4.75 -1.08
N PHE A 77 -15.02 4.87 0.06
CA PHE A 77 -15.63 4.79 1.40
C PHE A 77 -16.05 6.14 1.96
N VAL A 78 -15.26 7.19 1.73
CA VAL A 78 -15.46 8.49 2.39
C VAL A 78 -15.60 9.66 1.43
N GLY A 79 -15.56 9.43 0.11
CA GLY A 79 -15.60 10.49 -0.89
C GLY A 79 -14.25 11.18 -1.10
N GLU A 80 -14.27 12.24 -1.92
CA GLU A 80 -13.12 13.14 -2.09
C GLU A 80 -12.85 13.89 -0.77
N PRO A 81 -11.59 14.22 -0.46
CA PRO A 81 -11.29 15.04 0.68
C PRO A 81 -11.93 16.42 0.46
N GLU A 82 -12.60 16.95 1.49
CA GLU A 82 -13.12 18.32 1.45
C GLU A 82 -11.93 19.26 1.20
N GLU A 83 -12.01 20.08 0.13
CA GLU A 83 -11.00 21.11 -0.13
C GLU A 83 -10.89 21.99 1.12
N GLN A 84 -9.71 21.99 1.75
CA GLN A 84 -9.41 22.84 2.91
C GLN A 84 -9.21 24.29 2.50
#